data_AF-A0A6A4LM65-F1
#
_entry.id   AF-A0A6A4LM65-F1
#
_cell.length_a   1.000
_cell.length_b   1.000
_cell.length_c   1.000
_cell.angle_alpha   90.00
_cell.angle_beta   90.00
_cell.angle_gamma   90.00
#
_symmetry.space_group_name_H-M   'P 1'
#
loop_
_entity.id
_entity.type
_entity.pdbx_description
1 polymer ?
#
loop_
_entity_poly.entity_id
_entity_poly.type
_entity_poly.pdbx_seq_one_letter_code
_entity_poly.pdbx_strand_id
1 'polypeptide(L)'
;MWMHNVAAAMLMMPVATGILQRLPAGPTRDEVVIKNFCRAVVLGVVYSAAVGGMSTLTGTGVNLILAGMWKSYFPEADPISFSTWFFFGFPLALLIFLALWAILCFLYCKKGSGGVLSAYLDKAHLKRELELLGPITFAEKMILTVFSLLIVLWMTRSITDDIPGWGALFNGRAGDGTVSVLMATLLFIIPNKKQKGEKLMDWNKCKKLPWNIILLLGAGFAIADGVRSSGLADILSESLAFLEQAPYLVIAPLVCLISSTITEFMSNNATTTLLIPLLIQIAQTMHVHPLLLMIPGAIGAQFSFWLPTGTPSNVVGFTTGHVDIRDMIRTGVPLKIAGIVALTILMPTLGAIVFGTDRQVLDWKLHVRHCKGIS
;
A
#
# COMPACT_ATOMS: atom_id res chain seq x y z
N MET A 1 4.51 2.85 5.39
CA MET A 1 3.24 2.71 6.12
C MET A 1 2.42 3.98 5.96
N TRP A 2 2.73 5.04 6.72
CA TRP A 2 1.86 6.21 6.85
C TRP A 2 2.06 7.34 5.84
N MET A 3 2.96 7.13 4.88
CA MET A 3 3.36 8.13 3.89
C MET A 3 3.39 7.48 2.52
N HIS A 4 3.01 8.26 1.51
CA HIS A 4 2.98 7.81 0.13
C HIS A 4 4.34 7.27 -0.33
N ASN A 5 4.33 6.14 -1.05
CA ASN A 5 5.53 5.39 -1.45
C ASN A 5 6.62 6.27 -2.07
N VAL A 6 6.22 7.18 -2.97
CA VAL A 6 7.14 8.09 -3.66
C VAL A 6 7.82 9.06 -2.68
N ALA A 7 7.05 9.62 -1.74
CA ALA A 7 7.60 10.54 -0.73
C ALA A 7 8.54 9.80 0.24
N ALA A 8 8.18 8.57 0.64
CA ALA A 8 9.04 7.70 1.44
C ALA A 8 10.36 7.37 0.75
N ALA A 9 10.31 6.96 -0.52
CA ALA A 9 11.52 6.71 -1.30
C ALA A 9 12.38 7.97 -1.45
N MET A 10 11.78 9.12 -1.79
CA MET A 10 12.51 10.38 -1.96
C MET A 10 13.17 10.89 -0.67
N LEU A 11 12.53 10.68 0.49
CA LEU A 11 13.11 11.10 1.78
C LEU A 11 14.22 10.16 2.26
N MET A 12 14.08 8.86 2.00
CA MET A 12 15.05 7.86 2.44
C MET A 12 16.23 7.69 1.48
N MET A 13 16.07 8.03 0.19
CA MET A 13 17.13 7.86 -0.79
C MET A 13 18.38 8.70 -0.47
N PRO A 14 18.29 10.00 -0.09
CA PRO A 14 19.46 10.77 0.33
C PRO A 14 20.16 10.18 1.56
N VAL A 15 19.40 9.62 2.50
CA VAL A 15 19.96 8.95 3.69
C VAL A 15 20.73 7.70 3.26
N ALA A 16 20.14 6.88 2.39
CA ALA A 16 20.78 5.71 1.82
C ALA A 16 22.04 6.07 1.04
N THR A 17 21.96 7.01 0.09
CA THR A 17 23.12 7.40 -0.72
C THR A 17 24.20 8.08 0.12
N GLY A 18 23.86 8.83 1.17
CA GLY A 18 24.83 9.38 2.11
C GLY A 18 25.63 8.29 2.84
N ILE A 19 25.01 7.15 3.16
CA ILE A 19 25.72 5.97 3.68
C ILE A 19 26.62 5.37 2.59
N LEU A 20 26.12 5.23 1.37
CA LEU A 20 26.86 4.61 0.26
C LEU A 20 28.07 5.45 -0.20
N GLN A 21 28.00 6.78 -0.11
CA GLN A 21 29.10 7.69 -0.44
C GLN A 21 30.33 7.52 0.46
N ARG A 22 30.19 6.85 1.61
CA ARG A 22 31.32 6.52 2.50
C ARG A 22 32.12 5.31 2.02
N LEU A 23 31.59 4.53 1.09
CA LEU A 23 32.26 3.37 0.52
C LEU A 23 33.24 3.85 -0.57
N PRO A 24 34.41 3.21 -0.72
CA PRO A 24 35.40 3.66 -1.68
C PRO A 24 34.89 3.53 -3.12
N ALA A 25 35.03 4.61 -3.88
CA ALA A 25 34.74 4.62 -5.32
C ALA A 25 36.01 4.25 -6.10
N GLY A 26 36.08 3.03 -6.64
CA GLY A 26 37.20 2.60 -7.50
C GLY A 26 37.52 1.10 -7.41
N PRO A 27 38.47 0.61 -8.23
CA PRO A 27 38.90 -0.78 -8.21
C PRO A 27 39.56 -1.11 -6.87
N THR A 28 38.86 -1.90 -6.07
CA THR A 28 39.33 -2.43 -4.79
C THR A 28 39.18 -3.94 -4.81
N ARG A 29 39.94 -4.64 -3.96
CA ARG A 29 39.83 -6.11 -3.84
C ARG A 29 38.39 -6.57 -3.51
N ASP A 30 37.61 -5.69 -2.89
CA ASP A 30 36.24 -5.94 -2.42
C ASP A 30 35.16 -5.19 -3.21
N GLU A 31 35.46 -4.69 -4.42
CA GLU A 31 34.55 -3.89 -5.25
C GLU A 31 33.19 -4.57 -5.47
N VAL A 32 33.19 -5.89 -5.69
CA VAL A 32 31.96 -6.69 -5.88
C VAL A 32 31.08 -6.68 -4.62
N VAL A 33 31.70 -6.77 -3.44
CA VAL A 33 30.98 -6.76 -2.15
C VAL A 33 30.33 -5.40 -1.93
N ILE A 34 31.07 -4.32 -2.20
CA ILE A 34 30.59 -2.94 -2.07
C ILE A 34 29.44 -2.67 -3.05
N LYS A 35 29.60 -3.00 -4.33
CA LYS A 35 28.53 -2.81 -5.34
C LYS A 35 27.25 -3.57 -4.98
N ASN A 36 27.38 -4.83 -4.52
CA ASN A 36 26.22 -5.60 -4.09
C ASN A 36 25.53 -4.99 -2.87
N PHE A 37 26.31 -4.48 -1.90
CA PHE A 37 25.72 -3.76 -0.77
C PHE A 37 24.99 -2.50 -1.21
N CYS A 38 25.56 -1.70 -2.12
CA CYS A 38 24.89 -0.52 -2.68
C CYS A 38 23.56 -0.89 -3.35
N ARG A 39 23.55 -1.96 -4.17
CA ARG A 39 22.33 -2.50 -4.78
C ARG A 39 21.30 -2.88 -3.73
N ALA A 40 21.72 -3.61 -2.70
CA ALA A 40 20.83 -4.06 -1.62
C ALA A 40 20.17 -2.90 -0.88
N VAL A 41 20.94 -1.84 -0.58
CA VAL A 41 20.43 -0.66 0.11
C VAL A 41 19.42 0.09 -0.75
N VAL A 42 19.75 0.37 -2.01
CA VAL A 42 18.86 1.12 -2.92
C VAL A 42 17.57 0.33 -3.20
N LEU A 43 17.68 -0.96 -3.57
CA LEU A 43 16.51 -1.82 -3.78
C LEU A 43 15.69 -2.00 -2.49
N GLY A 44 16.37 -2.09 -1.34
CA GLY A 44 15.73 -2.15 -0.03
C GLY A 44 14.87 -0.93 0.24
N VAL A 45 15.37 0.28 0.01
CA VAL A 45 14.58 1.52 0.18
C VAL A 45 13.38 1.55 -0.77
N VAL A 46 13.60 1.29 -2.05
CA VAL A 46 12.55 1.37 -3.09
C VAL A 46 11.42 0.38 -2.81
N TYR A 47 11.74 -0.89 -2.59
CA TYR A 47 10.73 -1.92 -2.41
C TYR A 47 10.12 -1.89 -1.01
N SER A 48 10.87 -1.55 0.04
CA SER A 48 10.26 -1.39 1.37
C SER A 48 9.30 -0.20 1.43
N ALA A 49 9.53 0.87 0.67
CA ALA A 49 8.58 1.96 0.55
C ALA A 49 7.25 1.48 -0.05
N ALA A 50 7.31 0.70 -1.13
CA ALA A 50 6.12 0.09 -1.75
C ALA A 50 5.41 -0.89 -0.82
N VAL A 51 6.16 -1.80 -0.20
CA VAL A 51 5.64 -2.81 0.75
C VAL A 51 5.01 -2.15 1.97
N GLY A 52 5.68 -1.15 2.52
CA GLY A 52 5.17 -0.37 3.63
C GLY A 52 3.85 0.33 3.29
N GLY A 53 3.64 0.78 2.06
CA GLY A 53 2.38 1.40 1.64
C GLY A 53 1.16 0.48 1.73
N MET A 54 1.35 -0.83 1.52
CA MET A 54 0.27 -1.82 1.54
C MET A 54 -0.34 -2.01 2.94
N SER A 55 0.44 -1.73 3.99
CA SER A 55 0.06 -2.03 5.38
C SER A 55 -1.13 -1.25 5.96
N THR A 56 -1.34 -0.02 5.50
CA THR A 56 -2.34 0.90 6.08
C THR A 56 -3.23 1.45 4.98
N LEU A 57 -4.49 1.75 5.31
CA LEU A 57 -5.46 2.20 4.32
C LEU A 57 -5.04 3.51 3.63
N THR A 58 -4.34 4.41 4.34
CA THR A 58 -3.83 5.68 3.80
C THR A 58 -2.43 5.58 3.19
N GLY A 59 -1.83 4.38 3.12
CA GLY A 59 -0.46 4.21 2.66
C GLY A 59 -0.31 4.40 1.15
N THR A 60 -1.28 3.91 0.37
CA THR A 60 -1.32 4.08 -1.09
C THR A 60 -2.70 4.51 -1.58
N GLY A 61 -2.74 5.16 -2.75
CA GLY A 61 -3.99 5.50 -3.40
C GLY A 61 -4.82 4.27 -3.77
N VAL A 62 -4.16 3.15 -4.07
CA VAL A 62 -4.81 1.86 -4.37
C VAL A 62 -5.73 1.39 -3.25
N ASN A 63 -5.26 1.43 -2.00
CA ASN A 63 -6.05 0.98 -0.84
C ASN A 63 -7.29 1.86 -0.64
N LEU A 64 -7.15 3.19 -0.83
CA LEU A 64 -8.27 4.14 -0.78
C LEU A 64 -9.26 3.94 -1.93
N ILE A 65 -8.75 3.72 -3.15
CA ILE A 65 -9.55 3.47 -4.34
C ILE A 65 -10.38 2.19 -4.15
N LEU A 66 -9.76 1.12 -3.67
CA LEU A 66 -10.43 -0.13 -3.33
C LEU A 66 -11.54 0.07 -2.28
N ALA A 67 -11.24 0.72 -1.16
CA ALA A 67 -12.22 0.95 -0.10
C ALA A 67 -13.38 1.86 -0.55
N GLY A 68 -13.09 2.87 -1.37
CA GLY A 68 -14.10 3.74 -1.95
C GLY A 68 -15.00 3.00 -2.95
N MET A 69 -14.43 2.17 -3.83
CA MET A 69 -15.22 1.33 -4.75
C MET A 69 -16.02 0.26 -4.01
N TRP A 70 -15.48 -0.38 -2.98
CA TRP A 70 -16.23 -1.29 -2.13
C TRP A 70 -17.49 -0.62 -1.58
N LYS A 71 -17.34 0.55 -0.96
CA LYS A 71 -18.47 1.33 -0.42
C LYS A 71 -19.49 1.73 -1.50
N SER A 72 -19.04 2.04 -2.73
CA SER A 72 -19.93 2.43 -3.82
C SER A 72 -20.71 1.26 -4.41
N TYR A 73 -20.08 0.09 -4.56
CA TYR A 73 -20.74 -1.11 -5.09
C TYR A 73 -21.64 -1.77 -4.06
N PHE A 74 -21.25 -1.67 -2.78
CA PHE A 74 -21.80 -2.44 -1.68
C PHE A 74 -22.12 -1.53 -0.49
N PRO A 75 -23.11 -0.61 -0.63
CA PRO A 75 -23.40 0.41 0.38
C PRO A 75 -23.96 -0.16 1.69
N GLU A 76 -24.65 -1.29 1.62
CA GLU A 76 -25.23 -2.01 2.78
C GLU A 76 -24.22 -2.95 3.46
N ALA A 77 -23.08 -3.20 2.83
CA ALA A 77 -22.04 -4.06 3.40
C ALA A 77 -21.17 -3.27 4.39
N ASP A 78 -20.57 -3.99 5.33
CA ASP A 78 -19.63 -3.38 6.26
C ASP A 78 -18.48 -2.68 5.51
N PRO A 79 -18.21 -1.39 5.80
CA PRO A 79 -17.18 -0.65 5.10
C PRO A 79 -15.80 -1.17 5.49
N ILE A 80 -14.87 -1.15 4.54
CA ILE A 80 -13.44 -1.35 4.82
C ILE A 80 -12.95 -0.15 5.63
N SER A 81 -12.92 -0.32 6.95
CA SER A 81 -12.41 0.66 7.91
C SER A 81 -10.88 0.66 7.95
N PHE A 82 -10.31 1.69 8.57
CA PHE A 82 -8.87 1.74 8.81
C PHE A 82 -8.38 0.54 9.64
N SER A 83 -9.08 0.16 10.71
CA SER A 83 -8.67 -0.92 11.60
C SER A 83 -8.76 -2.28 10.90
N THR A 84 -9.87 -2.56 10.20
CA THR A 84 -10.02 -3.82 9.44
C THR A 84 -8.96 -3.94 8.36
N TRP A 85 -8.67 -2.87 7.61
CA TRP A 85 -7.57 -2.89 6.67
C TRP A 85 -6.22 -3.14 7.35
N PHE A 86 -5.94 -2.48 8.47
CA PHE A 86 -4.67 -2.66 9.18
C PHE A 86 -4.46 -4.10 9.64
N PHE A 87 -5.49 -4.75 10.21
CA PHE A 87 -5.39 -6.14 10.66
C PHE A 87 -5.15 -7.14 9.53
N PHE A 88 -5.48 -6.81 8.28
CA PHE A 88 -5.14 -7.63 7.13
C PHE A 88 -3.84 -7.20 6.43
N GLY A 89 -3.74 -5.91 6.08
CA GLY A 89 -2.66 -5.33 5.30
C GLY A 89 -1.34 -5.31 6.04
N PHE A 90 -1.31 -5.07 7.36
CA PHE A 90 -0.07 -5.06 8.12
C PHE A 90 0.60 -6.44 8.20
N PRO A 91 -0.08 -7.53 8.58
CA PRO A 91 0.51 -8.87 8.53
C PRO A 91 1.01 -9.25 7.14
N LEU A 92 0.24 -8.96 6.09
CA LEU A 92 0.66 -9.21 4.71
C LEU A 92 1.93 -8.43 4.36
N ALA A 93 1.95 -7.12 4.62
CA ALA A 93 3.12 -6.28 4.35
C ALA A 93 4.35 -6.73 5.15
N LEU A 94 4.17 -7.20 6.40
CA LEU A 94 5.24 -7.74 7.22
C LEU A 94 5.83 -9.02 6.60
N LEU A 95 5.00 -9.95 6.13
CA LEU A 95 5.47 -11.16 5.45
C LEU A 95 6.26 -10.82 4.18
N ILE A 96 5.74 -9.91 3.36
CA ILE A 96 6.41 -9.46 2.13
C ILE A 96 7.72 -8.72 2.46
N PHE A 97 7.74 -7.93 3.54
CA PHE A 97 8.93 -7.22 4.00
C PHE A 97 10.02 -8.19 4.48
N LEU A 98 9.66 -9.22 5.23
CA LEU A 98 10.58 -10.28 5.65
C LEU A 98 11.10 -11.07 4.44
N ALA A 99 10.24 -11.35 3.46
CA ALA A 99 10.65 -11.97 2.21
C ALA A 99 11.63 -11.09 1.43
N LEU A 100 11.36 -9.78 1.30
CA LEU A 100 12.26 -8.81 0.69
C LEU A 100 13.63 -8.81 1.40
N TRP A 101 13.63 -8.74 2.73
CA TRP A 101 14.86 -8.77 3.52
C TRP A 101 15.66 -10.05 3.26
N ALA A 102 15.01 -11.22 3.30
CA ALA A 102 15.65 -12.50 3.02
C ALA A 102 16.22 -12.58 1.58
N ILE A 103 15.46 -12.10 0.59
CA ILE A 103 15.89 -12.06 -0.82
C ILE A 103 17.13 -11.16 -0.98
N LEU A 104 17.12 -9.97 -0.39
CA LEU A 104 18.26 -9.04 -0.46
C LEU A 104 19.49 -9.64 0.23
N CYS A 105 19.31 -10.25 1.41
CA CYS A 105 20.40 -10.92 2.11
C CYS A 105 20.99 -12.06 1.27
N PHE A 106 20.15 -12.90 0.67
CA PHE A 106 20.61 -14.04 -0.12
C PHE A 106 21.29 -13.64 -1.43
N LEU A 107 20.76 -12.62 -2.12
CA LEU A 107 21.29 -12.18 -3.42
C LEU A 107 22.54 -11.30 -3.29
N TYR A 108 22.58 -10.40 -2.31
CA TYR A 108 23.55 -9.31 -2.28
C TYR A 108 24.46 -9.30 -1.03
N CYS A 109 24.03 -9.83 0.10
CA CYS A 109 24.81 -9.83 1.35
C CYS A 109 25.42 -11.20 1.66
N LYS A 110 26.50 -11.56 0.96
CA LYS A 110 27.21 -12.83 1.20
C LYS A 110 27.93 -12.85 2.56
N LYS A 111 28.20 -14.06 3.08
CA LYS A 111 29.01 -14.27 4.29
C LYS A 111 30.38 -13.60 4.10
N GLY A 112 30.77 -12.74 5.05
CA GLY A 112 32.03 -11.97 5.01
C GLY A 112 31.86 -10.48 4.65
N SER A 113 30.72 -10.07 4.07
CA SER A 113 30.48 -8.66 3.73
C SER A 113 30.57 -7.71 4.94
N GLY A 114 30.18 -8.16 6.13
CA GLY A 114 30.21 -7.34 7.35
C GLY A 114 31.61 -6.91 7.77
N GLY A 115 32.63 -7.77 7.57
CA GLY A 115 34.02 -7.43 7.92
C GLY A 115 34.56 -6.31 7.02
N VAL A 116 34.36 -6.43 5.71
CA VAL A 116 34.74 -5.42 4.72
C VAL A 116 34.02 -4.09 4.99
N LEU A 117 32.72 -4.14 5.25
CA LEU A 117 31.92 -2.94 5.40
C LEU A 117 32.16 -2.22 6.74
N SER A 118 32.50 -2.96 7.79
CA SER A 118 32.78 -2.40 9.12
C SER A 118 33.95 -1.42 9.14
N ALA A 119 34.91 -1.59 8.21
CA ALA A 119 36.03 -0.67 8.05
C ALA A 119 35.60 0.73 7.59
N TYR A 120 34.42 0.85 6.95
CA TYR A 120 33.91 2.10 6.38
C TYR A 120 32.72 2.69 7.16
N LEU A 121 32.08 1.89 8.01
CA LEU A 121 30.89 2.27 8.78
C LEU A 121 31.22 2.36 10.28
N ASP A 122 32.00 3.36 10.66
CA ASP A 122 32.34 3.59 12.06
C ASP A 122 31.14 4.12 12.86
N LYS A 123 30.78 3.37 13.90
CA LYS A 123 29.69 3.69 14.84
C LYS A 123 29.95 5.00 15.59
N ALA A 124 31.20 5.32 15.91
CA ALA A 124 31.53 6.54 16.64
C ALA A 124 31.18 7.80 15.84
N HIS A 125 31.41 7.76 14.53
CA HIS A 125 31.09 8.86 13.63
C HIS A 125 29.57 9.04 13.45
N LEU A 126 28.81 7.94 13.29
CA LEU A 126 27.34 7.98 13.23
C LEU A 126 26.72 8.56 14.51
N LYS A 127 27.28 8.22 15.67
CA LYS A 127 26.84 8.77 16.95
C LYS A 127 27.05 10.29 17.01
N ARG A 128 28.18 10.79 16.49
CA ARG A 128 28.46 12.21 16.41
C ARG A 128 27.48 12.95 15.49
N GLU A 129 27.13 12.40 14.33
CA GLU A 129 26.11 13.00 13.45
C GLU A 129 24.72 12.99 14.09
N LEU A 130 24.38 11.94 14.84
CA LEU A 130 23.13 11.89 15.60
C LEU A 130 23.09 12.98 16.68
N GLU A 131 24.21 13.23 17.37
CA GLU A 131 24.32 14.30 18.37
C GLU A 131 24.24 15.71 17.74
N LEU A 132 24.69 15.87 16.49
CA LEU A 132 24.62 17.15 15.75
C LEU A 132 23.20 17.55 15.33
N LEU A 133 22.25 16.61 15.22
CA LEU A 133 20.85 16.91 14.88
C LEU A 133 20.14 17.76 15.95
N GLY A 134 20.63 17.72 17.20
CA GLY A 134 20.05 18.46 18.31
C GLY A 134 18.78 17.82 18.90
N PRO A 135 18.20 18.44 19.93
CA PRO A 135 16.99 17.93 20.58
C PRO A 135 15.74 18.12 19.72
N ILE A 136 14.74 17.24 19.91
CA ILE A 136 13.45 17.29 19.19
C ILE A 136 12.78 18.66 19.35
N THR A 137 12.38 19.26 18.24
CA THR A 137 11.76 20.59 18.26
C THR A 137 10.32 20.54 18.77
N PHE A 138 9.78 21.68 19.24
CA PHE A 138 8.38 21.77 19.65
C PHE A 138 7.43 21.32 18.53
N ALA A 139 7.71 21.73 17.29
CA ALA A 139 6.91 21.39 16.13
C ALA A 139 6.90 19.88 15.87
N GLU A 140 8.06 19.22 15.92
CA GLU A 140 8.18 17.77 15.79
C GLU A 140 7.40 17.04 16.88
N LYS A 141 7.51 17.49 18.14
CA LYS A 141 6.76 16.90 19.26
C LYS A 141 5.24 17.04 19.08
N MET A 142 4.76 18.21 18.62
CA MET A 142 3.35 18.43 18.36
C MET A 142 2.83 17.59 17.19
N ILE A 143 3.59 17.51 16.08
CA ILE A 143 3.24 16.66 14.94
C ILE A 143 3.16 15.20 15.38
N LEU A 144 4.14 14.71 16.15
CA LEU A 144 4.14 13.35 16.69
C LEU A 144 2.91 13.11 17.56
N THR A 145 2.54 14.06 18.42
CA THR A 145 1.37 13.95 19.29
C THR A 145 0.06 13.88 18.50
N VAL A 146 -0.14 14.78 17.53
CA VAL A 146 -1.34 14.80 16.67
C VAL A 146 -1.42 13.52 15.84
N PHE A 147 -0.28 13.06 15.32
CA PHE A 147 -0.19 11.84 14.55
C PHE A 147 -0.48 10.57 15.38
N SER A 148 0.04 10.49 16.60
CA SER A 148 -0.29 9.40 17.53
C SER A 148 -1.77 9.41 17.89
N LEU A 149 -2.37 10.59 18.13
CA LEU A 149 -3.80 10.72 18.41
C LEU A 149 -4.65 10.26 17.22
N LEU A 150 -4.25 10.61 15.99
CA LEU A 150 -4.89 10.15 14.76
C LEU A 150 -4.91 8.61 14.69
N ILE A 151 -3.78 7.95 14.93
CA ILE A 151 -3.68 6.49 14.91
C ILE A 151 -4.58 5.87 15.98
N VAL A 152 -4.55 6.39 17.20
CA VAL A 152 -5.39 5.88 18.30
C VAL A 152 -6.86 6.00 17.94
N LEU A 153 -7.30 7.14 17.41
CA LEU A 153 -8.69 7.35 17.00
C LEU A 153 -9.10 6.42 15.85
N TRP A 154 -8.25 6.21 14.84
CA TRP A 154 -8.55 5.23 13.80
C TRP A 154 -8.66 3.80 14.33
N MET A 155 -7.74 3.37 15.20
CA MET A 155 -7.71 2.00 15.73
C MET A 155 -8.85 1.72 16.73
N THR A 156 -9.30 2.73 17.47
CA THR A 156 -10.34 2.59 18.50
C THR A 156 -11.76 2.90 18.01
N ARG A 157 -11.92 3.20 16.71
CA ARG A 157 -13.24 3.52 16.12
C ARG A 157 -14.22 2.36 16.23
N SER A 158 -13.76 1.18 15.85
CA SER A 158 -14.48 -0.10 15.94
C SER A 158 -13.48 -1.15 16.39
N ILE A 159 -13.53 -1.49 17.68
CA ILE A 159 -12.55 -2.38 18.32
C ILE A 159 -12.85 -3.84 17.96
N THR A 160 -14.09 -4.28 18.16
CA THR A 160 -14.56 -5.64 17.81
C THR A 160 -16.09 -5.61 17.68
N ASP A 161 -16.69 -6.59 17.00
CA ASP A 161 -18.15 -6.71 16.88
C ASP A 161 -18.86 -6.70 18.25
N ASP A 162 -18.21 -7.25 19.28
CA ASP A 162 -18.73 -7.32 20.66
C ASP A 162 -18.41 -6.08 21.51
N ILE A 163 -17.42 -5.26 21.12
CA ILE A 163 -16.99 -4.08 21.88
C ILE A 163 -17.17 -2.84 21.00
N PRO A 164 -18.25 -2.07 21.19
CA PRO A 164 -18.48 -0.86 20.42
C PRO A 164 -17.36 0.14 20.72
N GLY A 165 -16.62 0.51 19.68
CA GLY A 165 -15.62 1.58 19.77
C GLY A 165 -16.27 2.96 19.90
N TRP A 166 -15.46 4.03 19.91
CA TRP A 166 -16.00 5.39 20.07
C TRP A 166 -16.95 5.81 18.93
N GLY A 167 -16.91 5.12 17.77
CA GLY A 167 -17.83 5.36 16.66
C GLY A 167 -19.31 5.15 17.02
N ALA A 168 -19.59 4.29 17.99
CA ALA A 168 -20.95 4.04 18.48
C ALA A 168 -21.56 5.28 19.17
N LEU A 169 -20.73 6.12 19.81
CA LEU A 169 -21.17 7.37 20.46
C LEU A 169 -21.81 8.37 19.48
N PHE A 170 -21.51 8.22 18.19
CA PHE A 170 -22.00 9.11 17.13
C PHE A 170 -23.03 8.44 16.21
N ASN A 171 -23.65 7.33 16.66
CA ASN A 171 -24.61 6.57 15.85
C ASN A 171 -24.07 6.22 14.45
N GLY A 172 -22.78 5.88 14.35
CA GLY A 172 -22.12 5.54 13.07
C GLY A 172 -21.91 6.71 12.09
N ARG A 173 -22.31 7.94 12.44
CA ARG A 173 -22.15 9.13 11.58
C ARG A 173 -20.70 9.62 11.48
N ALA A 174 -19.87 9.28 12.45
CA ALA A 174 -18.45 9.61 12.47
C ALA A 174 -17.61 8.45 11.93
N GLY A 175 -16.77 8.73 10.93
CA GLY A 175 -15.93 7.74 10.28
C GLY A 175 -14.44 8.10 10.27
N ASP A 176 -13.63 7.27 9.61
CA ASP A 176 -12.18 7.50 9.47
C ASP A 176 -11.87 8.85 8.80
N GLY A 177 -12.74 9.28 7.88
CA GLY A 177 -12.68 10.59 7.25
C GLY A 177 -12.94 11.74 8.23
N THR A 178 -13.87 11.59 9.17
CA THR A 178 -14.17 12.60 10.20
C THR A 178 -12.96 12.83 11.09
N VAL A 179 -12.29 11.76 11.54
CA VAL A 179 -11.04 11.85 12.33
C VAL A 179 -9.94 12.55 11.53
N SER A 180 -9.79 12.19 10.25
CA SER A 180 -8.78 12.78 9.36
C SER A 180 -8.97 14.30 9.24
N VAL A 181 -10.21 14.75 9.03
CA VAL A 181 -10.55 16.17 8.93
C VAL A 181 -10.28 16.88 10.25
N LEU A 182 -10.69 16.30 11.39
CA LEU A 182 -10.44 16.88 12.72
C LEU A 182 -8.94 17.09 12.98
N MET A 183 -8.12 16.06 12.73
CA MET A 183 -6.67 16.14 12.93
C MET A 183 -6.02 17.14 11.97
N ALA A 184 -6.46 17.17 10.70
CA ALA A 184 -5.99 18.16 9.74
C ALA A 184 -6.32 19.58 10.20
N THR A 185 -7.53 19.84 10.68
CA THR A 185 -7.95 21.14 11.24
C THR A 185 -7.10 21.53 12.45
N LEU A 186 -6.77 20.59 13.34
CA LEU A 186 -5.87 20.88 14.47
C LEU A 186 -4.49 21.35 14.03
N LEU A 187 -3.93 20.81 12.94
CA LEU A 187 -2.63 21.26 12.40
C LEU A 187 -2.67 22.72 11.88
N PHE A 188 -3.85 23.23 11.51
CA PHE A 188 -4.07 24.64 11.16
C PHE A 188 -4.32 25.55 12.36
N ILE A 189 -4.47 25.00 13.57
CA ILE A 189 -4.70 25.75 14.80
C ILE A 189 -3.40 25.82 15.62
N ILE A 190 -2.64 24.72 15.68
CA ILE A 190 -1.45 24.62 16.51
C ILE A 190 -0.31 25.50 15.94
N PRO A 191 0.31 26.38 16.77
CA PRO A 191 1.42 27.23 16.33
C PRO A 191 2.74 26.45 16.21
N ASN A 192 3.56 26.79 15.21
CA ASN A 192 4.90 26.23 14.98
C ASN A 192 5.93 26.75 16.02
N LYS A 193 5.64 27.89 16.67
CA LYS A 193 6.53 28.60 17.63
C LYS A 193 7.91 29.03 17.09
N LYS A 194 8.22 28.77 15.81
CA LYS A 194 9.43 29.29 15.15
C LYS A 194 9.31 30.78 14.81
N GLN A 195 8.15 31.21 14.29
CA GLN A 195 7.82 32.61 14.04
C GLN A 195 6.44 32.96 14.60
N LYS A 196 6.24 34.22 15.00
CA LYS A 196 4.93 34.69 15.50
C LYS A 196 3.88 34.55 14.38
N GLY A 197 2.82 33.80 14.65
CA GLY A 197 1.70 33.60 13.73
C GLY A 197 1.84 32.41 12.77
N GLU A 198 3.01 31.75 12.74
CA GLU A 198 3.23 30.57 11.90
C GLU A 198 2.59 29.33 12.54
N LYS A 199 1.82 28.59 11.75
CA LYS A 199 1.11 27.36 12.15
C LYS A 199 1.87 26.12 11.67
N LEU A 200 1.53 24.94 12.19
CA LEU A 200 2.15 23.70 11.71
C LEU A 200 1.82 23.44 10.22
N MET A 201 0.57 23.71 9.82
CA MET A 201 0.11 23.57 8.45
C MET A 201 -0.36 24.91 7.87
N ASP A 202 -0.05 25.12 6.59
CA ASP A 202 -0.43 26.30 5.81
C ASP A 202 -1.15 25.86 4.54
N TRP A 203 -1.99 26.73 3.98
CA TRP A 203 -2.79 26.40 2.79
C TRP A 203 -1.93 26.01 1.57
N ASN A 204 -0.75 26.60 1.45
CA ASN A 204 0.20 26.26 0.38
C ASN A 204 0.70 24.81 0.47
N LYS A 205 0.69 24.20 1.67
CA LYS A 205 1.00 22.78 1.85
C LYS A 205 -0.17 21.90 1.38
N CYS A 206 -1.42 22.30 1.62
CA CYS A 206 -2.61 21.60 1.13
C CYS A 206 -2.73 21.57 -0.41
N LYS A 207 -2.21 22.57 -1.12
CA LYS A 207 -2.16 22.56 -2.59
C LYS A 207 -1.35 21.37 -3.16
N LYS A 208 -0.45 20.79 -2.36
CA LYS A 208 0.38 19.63 -2.74
C LYS A 208 -0.34 18.29 -2.56
N LEU A 209 -1.60 18.29 -2.12
CA LEU A 209 -2.37 17.06 -1.99
C LEU A 209 -2.57 16.41 -3.37
N PRO A 210 -2.58 15.06 -3.44
CA PRO A 210 -2.76 14.31 -4.68
C PRO A 210 -4.23 14.32 -5.12
N TRP A 211 -4.72 15.45 -5.63
CA TRP A 211 -6.09 15.63 -6.13
C TRP A 211 -6.46 14.64 -7.24
N ASN A 212 -5.45 14.14 -7.96
CA ASN A 212 -5.61 13.08 -8.95
C ASN A 212 -6.20 11.79 -8.37
N ILE A 213 -5.94 11.43 -7.11
CA ILE A 213 -6.53 10.23 -6.49
C ILE A 213 -8.04 10.41 -6.33
N ILE A 214 -8.48 11.61 -5.96
CA ILE A 214 -9.91 11.92 -5.79
C ILE A 214 -10.62 11.87 -7.15
N LEU A 215 -10.01 12.46 -8.19
CA LEU A 215 -10.54 12.39 -9.55
C LEU A 215 -10.56 10.95 -10.10
N LEU A 216 -9.54 10.15 -9.82
CA LEU A 216 -9.49 8.73 -10.22
C LEU A 216 -10.55 7.89 -9.51
N LEU A 217 -10.88 8.20 -8.26
CA LEU A 217 -11.99 7.54 -7.57
C LEU A 217 -13.33 7.85 -8.27
N GLY A 218 -13.56 9.13 -8.60
CA GLY A 218 -14.74 9.54 -9.38
C GLY A 218 -14.79 8.88 -10.76
N ALA A 219 -13.65 8.81 -11.46
CA ALA A 219 -13.54 8.08 -12.73
C ALA A 219 -13.82 6.58 -12.57
N GLY A 220 -13.40 5.96 -11.47
CA GLY A 220 -13.70 4.57 -11.14
C GLY A 220 -15.19 4.32 -10.97
N PHE A 221 -15.89 5.23 -10.28
CA PHE A 221 -17.35 5.18 -10.16
C PHE A 221 -18.05 5.35 -11.51
N ALA A 222 -17.56 6.25 -12.37
CA ALA A 222 -18.09 6.43 -13.71
C ALA A 222 -17.87 5.19 -14.61
N ILE A 223 -16.68 4.58 -14.56
CA ILE A 223 -16.37 3.34 -15.29
C ILE A 223 -17.25 2.20 -14.77
N ALA A 224 -17.36 2.08 -13.45
CA ALA A 224 -18.21 1.09 -12.79
C ALA A 224 -19.67 1.17 -13.27
N ASP A 225 -20.24 2.37 -13.27
CA ASP A 225 -21.59 2.62 -13.74
C ASP A 225 -21.72 2.40 -15.26
N GLY A 226 -20.72 2.80 -16.04
CA GLY A 226 -20.65 2.54 -17.48
C GLY A 226 -20.64 1.05 -17.83
N VAL A 227 -19.87 0.24 -17.11
CA VAL A 227 -19.82 -1.23 -17.30
C VAL A 227 -21.16 -1.89 -16.99
N ARG A 228 -21.89 -1.37 -15.97
CA ARG A 228 -23.20 -1.88 -15.58
C ARG A 228 -24.31 -1.42 -16.54
N SER A 229 -24.36 -0.14 -16.86
CA SER A 229 -25.40 0.47 -17.70
C SER A 229 -25.32 0.07 -19.18
N SER A 230 -24.12 -0.23 -19.69
CA SER A 230 -23.91 -0.68 -21.08
C SER A 230 -24.29 -2.14 -21.34
N GLY A 231 -24.59 -2.93 -20.30
CA GLY A 231 -24.79 -4.38 -20.42
C GLY A 231 -23.48 -5.17 -20.64
N LEU A 232 -22.32 -4.51 -20.64
CA LEU A 232 -21.01 -5.17 -20.75
C LEU A 232 -20.79 -6.15 -19.59
N ALA A 233 -21.29 -5.82 -18.39
CA ALA A 233 -21.28 -6.70 -17.23
C ALA A 233 -21.93 -8.07 -17.53
N ASP A 234 -23.07 -8.08 -18.24
CA ASP A 234 -23.81 -9.31 -18.55
C ASP A 234 -23.06 -10.15 -19.59
N ILE A 235 -22.58 -9.51 -20.67
CA ILE A 235 -21.77 -10.18 -21.73
C ILE A 235 -20.49 -10.79 -21.15
N LEU A 236 -19.82 -10.05 -20.26
CA LEU A 236 -18.61 -10.51 -19.58
C LEU A 236 -18.96 -11.69 -18.66
N SER A 237 -20.06 -11.62 -17.93
CA SER A 237 -20.50 -12.70 -17.05
C SER A 237 -20.77 -14.00 -17.82
N GLU A 238 -21.41 -13.93 -18.99
CA GLU A 238 -21.62 -15.09 -19.87
C GLU A 238 -20.30 -15.64 -20.42
N SER A 239 -19.40 -14.77 -20.86
CA SER A 239 -18.09 -15.16 -21.43
C SER A 239 -17.17 -15.82 -20.40
N LEU A 240 -17.32 -15.48 -19.12
CA LEU A 240 -16.54 -16.05 -18.01
C LEU A 240 -17.27 -17.19 -17.27
N ALA A 241 -18.40 -17.70 -17.78
CA ALA A 241 -19.13 -18.81 -17.16
C ALA A 241 -18.25 -20.07 -16.97
N PHE A 242 -17.23 -20.27 -17.80
CA PHE A 242 -16.28 -21.38 -17.65
C PHE A 242 -15.45 -21.32 -16.34
N LEU A 243 -15.35 -20.15 -15.69
CA LEU A 243 -14.64 -19.97 -14.43
C LEU A 243 -15.49 -20.34 -13.21
N GLU A 244 -16.79 -20.61 -13.36
CA GLU A 244 -17.66 -20.98 -12.24
C GLU A 244 -17.15 -22.22 -11.50
N GLN A 245 -16.56 -23.17 -12.23
CA GLN A 245 -16.00 -24.41 -11.67
C GLN A 245 -14.53 -24.29 -11.24
N ALA A 246 -13.88 -23.16 -11.52
CA ALA A 246 -12.46 -23.02 -11.27
C ALA A 246 -12.19 -22.74 -9.78
N PRO A 247 -11.23 -23.45 -9.16
CA PRO A 247 -10.96 -23.30 -7.74
C PRO A 247 -10.37 -21.90 -7.45
N TYR A 248 -10.81 -21.31 -6.34
CA TYR A 248 -10.31 -20.02 -5.85
C TYR A 248 -8.77 -19.95 -5.79
N LEU A 249 -8.14 -21.06 -5.39
CA LEU A 249 -6.68 -21.22 -5.31
C LEU A 249 -5.95 -21.00 -6.64
N VAL A 250 -6.64 -21.10 -7.78
CA VAL A 250 -6.08 -20.82 -9.11
C VAL A 250 -6.38 -19.39 -9.53
N ILE A 251 -7.58 -18.89 -9.25
CA ILE A 251 -8.04 -17.59 -9.75
C ILE A 251 -7.42 -16.42 -8.99
N ALA A 252 -7.29 -16.50 -7.67
CA ALA A 252 -6.67 -15.41 -6.90
C ALA A 252 -5.20 -15.13 -7.29
N PRO A 253 -4.32 -16.15 -7.41
CA PRO A 253 -2.97 -15.91 -7.95
C PRO A 253 -2.99 -15.39 -9.37
N LEU A 254 -3.88 -15.89 -10.25
CA LEU A 254 -3.96 -15.45 -11.63
C LEU A 254 -4.36 -13.97 -11.74
N VAL A 255 -5.38 -13.55 -11.00
CA VAL A 255 -5.82 -12.15 -10.91
C VAL A 255 -4.68 -11.27 -10.40
N CYS A 256 -4.00 -11.70 -9.34
CA CYS A 256 -2.87 -10.97 -8.79
C CYS A 256 -1.72 -10.86 -9.81
N LEU A 257 -1.44 -11.93 -10.56
CA LEU A 257 -0.42 -11.97 -11.60
C LEU A 257 -0.74 -11.02 -12.75
N ILE A 258 -1.98 -11.07 -13.27
CA ILE A 258 -2.46 -10.16 -14.33
C ILE A 258 -2.34 -8.71 -13.87
N SER A 259 -2.87 -8.40 -12.68
CA SER A 259 -2.81 -7.05 -12.12
C SER A 259 -1.38 -6.55 -11.94
N SER A 260 -0.51 -7.42 -11.41
CA SER A 260 0.91 -7.12 -11.21
C SER A 260 1.71 -6.99 -12.50
N THR A 261 1.19 -7.49 -13.62
CA THR A 261 1.83 -7.34 -14.93
C THR A 261 1.38 -6.03 -15.58
N ILE A 262 0.08 -5.74 -15.52
CA ILE A 262 -0.49 -4.48 -16.06
C ILE A 262 0.14 -3.27 -15.36
N THR A 263 0.34 -3.33 -14.05
CA THR A 263 0.92 -2.22 -13.29
C THR A 263 2.40 -1.92 -13.56
N GLU A 264 3.09 -2.75 -14.34
CA GLU A 264 4.46 -2.42 -14.78
C GLU A 264 4.45 -1.39 -15.92
N PHE A 265 3.32 -1.32 -16.65
CA PHE A 265 3.13 -0.43 -17.80
C PHE A 265 2.17 0.73 -17.49
N MET A 266 1.41 0.63 -16.40
CA MET A 266 0.38 1.60 -16.00
C MET A 266 0.54 1.94 -14.52
N SER A 267 0.13 3.15 -14.11
CA SER A 267 0.17 3.52 -12.69
C SER A 267 -0.72 2.62 -11.84
N ASN A 268 -0.26 2.25 -10.65
CA ASN A 268 -0.96 1.37 -9.71
C ASN A 268 -2.42 1.78 -9.47
N ASN A 269 -2.65 3.09 -9.31
CA ASN A 269 -3.98 3.65 -9.09
C ASN A 269 -4.89 3.43 -10.31
N ALA A 270 -4.41 3.72 -11.53
CA ALA A 270 -5.17 3.52 -12.76
C ALA A 270 -5.45 2.03 -13.02
N THR A 271 -4.47 1.14 -12.78
CA THR A 271 -4.66 -0.32 -12.89
C THR A 271 -5.76 -0.79 -11.94
N THR A 272 -5.77 -0.30 -10.70
CA THR A 272 -6.81 -0.65 -9.72
C THR A 272 -8.19 -0.13 -10.15
N THR A 273 -8.28 1.13 -10.56
CA THR A 273 -9.53 1.75 -11.03
C THR A 273 -10.13 0.99 -12.22
N LEU A 274 -9.29 0.47 -13.11
CA LEU A 274 -9.71 -0.31 -14.28
C LEU A 274 -10.14 -1.74 -13.92
N LEU A 275 -9.34 -2.44 -13.09
CA LEU A 275 -9.52 -3.88 -12.87
C LEU A 275 -10.62 -4.20 -11.85
N ILE A 276 -10.79 -3.38 -10.81
CA ILE A 276 -11.72 -3.72 -9.72
C ILE A 276 -13.18 -3.91 -10.19
N PRO A 277 -13.75 -3.03 -11.04
CA PRO A 277 -15.07 -3.27 -11.63
C PRO A 277 -15.20 -4.63 -12.31
N LEU A 278 -14.17 -5.04 -13.06
CA LEU A 278 -14.16 -6.33 -13.76
C LEU A 278 -14.07 -7.49 -12.78
N LEU A 279 -13.22 -7.39 -11.75
CA LEU A 279 -13.06 -8.43 -10.73
C LEU A 279 -14.32 -8.64 -9.90
N ILE A 280 -15.12 -7.58 -9.69
CA ILE A 280 -16.44 -7.69 -9.05
C ILE A 280 -17.36 -8.55 -9.91
N GLN A 281 -17.39 -8.36 -11.23
CA GLN A 281 -18.23 -9.16 -12.12
C GLN A 281 -17.79 -10.63 -12.12
N ILE A 282 -16.49 -10.90 -12.18
CA ILE A 282 -15.96 -12.26 -12.11
C ILE A 282 -16.36 -12.94 -10.79
N ALA A 283 -16.27 -12.22 -9.67
CA ALA A 283 -16.67 -12.77 -8.38
C ALA A 283 -18.18 -13.10 -8.33
N GLN A 284 -19.01 -12.26 -8.96
CA GLN A 284 -20.44 -12.51 -9.07
C GLN A 284 -20.75 -13.75 -9.93
N THR A 285 -20.09 -13.91 -11.08
CA THR A 285 -20.20 -15.10 -11.93
C THR A 285 -19.79 -16.37 -11.19
N MET A 286 -18.67 -16.34 -10.48
CA MET A 286 -18.18 -17.48 -9.70
C MET A 286 -18.96 -17.76 -8.41
N HIS A 287 -19.89 -16.88 -8.05
CA HIS A 287 -20.63 -16.95 -6.79
C HIS A 287 -19.70 -17.01 -5.56
N VAL A 288 -18.66 -16.17 -5.55
CA VAL A 288 -17.73 -16.00 -4.43
C VAL A 288 -17.81 -14.58 -3.86
N HIS A 289 -17.36 -14.40 -2.63
CA HIS A 289 -17.32 -13.09 -1.98
C HIS A 289 -16.43 -12.10 -2.78
N PRO A 290 -16.88 -10.90 -3.20
CA PRO A 290 -16.11 -10.04 -4.11
C PRO A 290 -14.74 -9.60 -3.59
N LEU A 291 -14.59 -9.39 -2.28
CA LEU A 291 -13.29 -9.07 -1.66
C LEU A 291 -12.21 -10.14 -1.93
N LEU A 292 -12.59 -11.40 -2.16
CA LEU A 292 -11.67 -12.49 -2.48
C LEU A 292 -10.91 -12.26 -3.78
N LEU A 293 -11.46 -11.47 -4.71
CA LEU A 293 -10.79 -11.08 -5.96
C LEU A 293 -10.34 -9.62 -5.95
N MET A 294 -11.14 -8.72 -5.36
CA MET A 294 -10.81 -7.29 -5.32
C MET A 294 -9.52 -7.01 -4.55
N ILE A 295 -9.32 -7.64 -3.38
CA ILE A 295 -8.11 -7.41 -2.57
C ILE A 295 -6.85 -7.94 -3.28
N PRO A 296 -6.80 -9.20 -3.76
CA PRO A 296 -5.66 -9.67 -4.56
C PRO A 296 -5.41 -8.85 -5.82
N GLY A 297 -6.46 -8.40 -6.51
CA GLY A 297 -6.33 -7.53 -7.67
C GLY A 297 -5.70 -6.17 -7.32
N ALA A 298 -6.20 -5.50 -6.29
CA ALA A 298 -5.68 -4.21 -5.85
C ALA A 298 -4.24 -4.33 -5.32
N ILE A 299 -3.95 -5.32 -4.47
CA ILE A 299 -2.61 -5.50 -3.93
C ILE A 299 -1.64 -5.97 -5.02
N GLY A 300 -2.09 -6.79 -5.96
CA GLY A 300 -1.34 -7.15 -7.17
C GLY A 300 -0.93 -5.92 -7.99
N ALA A 301 -1.82 -4.92 -8.11
CA ALA A 301 -1.50 -3.64 -8.76
C ALA A 301 -0.45 -2.81 -8.01
N GLN A 302 -0.05 -3.21 -6.80
CA GLN A 302 1.02 -2.56 -6.05
C GLN A 302 2.37 -3.28 -6.21
N PHE A 303 2.40 -4.49 -6.79
CA PHE A 303 3.61 -5.27 -7.06
C PHE A 303 4.34 -4.81 -8.33
N SER A 304 4.61 -3.51 -8.44
CA SER A 304 5.39 -2.91 -9.53
C SER A 304 6.87 -2.97 -9.20
N PHE A 305 7.51 -4.11 -9.52
CA PHE A 305 8.88 -4.43 -9.08
C PHE A 305 9.86 -4.70 -10.22
N TRP A 306 9.42 -4.82 -11.47
CA TRP A 306 10.31 -5.17 -12.58
C TRP A 306 10.99 -3.97 -13.22
N LEU A 307 10.22 -2.90 -13.45
CA LEU A 307 10.68 -1.78 -14.27
C LEU A 307 10.86 -0.50 -13.44
N PRO A 308 11.87 0.34 -13.77
CA PRO A 308 11.99 1.68 -13.22
C PRO A 308 10.75 2.53 -13.50
N THR A 309 10.14 2.38 -14.67
CA THR A 309 8.99 3.15 -15.13
C THR A 309 7.69 2.81 -14.42
N GLY A 310 7.61 1.66 -13.74
CA GLY A 310 6.38 1.18 -13.14
C GLY A 310 5.88 2.08 -11.99
N THR A 311 6.80 2.64 -11.19
CA THR A 311 6.45 3.63 -10.16
C THR A 311 7.51 4.72 -10.02
N PRO A 312 7.13 5.96 -9.64
CA PRO A 312 8.13 7.02 -9.43
C PRO A 312 9.15 6.69 -8.33
N SER A 313 8.78 5.87 -7.32
CA SER A 313 9.72 5.36 -6.32
C SER A 313 10.82 4.50 -6.94
N ASN A 314 10.49 3.68 -7.94
CA ASN A 314 11.45 2.86 -8.66
C ASN A 314 12.43 3.74 -9.46
N VAL A 315 11.92 4.79 -10.12
CA VAL A 315 12.77 5.78 -10.80
C VAL A 315 13.77 6.43 -9.84
N VAL A 316 13.33 6.83 -8.64
CA VAL A 316 14.21 7.48 -7.64
C VAL A 316 15.39 6.59 -7.23
N GLY A 317 15.18 5.28 -7.09
CA GLY A 317 16.29 4.37 -6.84
C GLY A 317 17.17 4.12 -8.07
N PHE A 318 16.54 3.98 -9.24
CA PHE A 318 17.25 3.75 -10.50
C PHE A 318 18.18 4.92 -10.88
N THR A 319 17.75 6.17 -10.64
CA THR A 319 18.55 7.37 -10.92
C THR A 319 19.77 7.52 -10.02
N THR A 320 19.92 6.72 -8.97
CA THR A 320 21.15 6.69 -8.15
C THR A 320 22.34 6.08 -8.88
N GLY A 321 22.13 5.35 -9.98
CA GLY A 321 23.20 4.69 -10.75
C GLY A 321 23.77 3.42 -10.10
N HIS A 322 23.27 3.00 -8.93
CA HIS A 322 23.76 1.80 -8.23
C HIS A 322 23.03 0.51 -8.65
N VAL A 323 21.91 0.62 -9.36
CA VAL A 323 20.99 -0.50 -9.66
C VAL A 323 20.69 -0.55 -11.15
N ASP A 324 20.82 -1.72 -11.75
CA ASP A 324 20.44 -1.98 -13.13
C ASP A 324 19.02 -2.60 -13.23
N ILE A 325 18.40 -2.53 -14.41
CA ILE A 325 17.09 -3.18 -14.66
C ILE A 325 17.14 -4.69 -14.35
N ARG A 326 18.28 -5.33 -14.64
CA ARG A 326 18.47 -6.77 -14.33
C ARG A 326 18.42 -7.04 -12.82
N ASP A 327 18.94 -6.15 -11.99
CA ASP A 327 18.90 -6.27 -10.53
C ASP A 327 17.48 -6.11 -10.00
N MET A 328 16.72 -5.17 -10.58
CA MET A 328 15.31 -4.97 -10.26
C MET A 328 14.47 -6.20 -10.59
N ILE A 329 14.59 -6.75 -11.80
CA ILE A 329 13.86 -7.96 -12.19
C ILE A 329 14.27 -9.15 -11.31
N ARG A 330 15.57 -9.35 -11.08
CA ARG A 330 16.10 -10.48 -10.29
C ARG A 330 15.60 -10.47 -8.85
N THR A 331 15.39 -9.29 -8.27
CA THR A 331 14.86 -9.13 -6.90
C THR A 331 13.33 -9.08 -6.89
N GLY A 332 12.74 -8.45 -7.90
CA GLY A 332 11.30 -8.20 -8.00
C GLY A 332 10.49 -9.44 -8.36
N VAL A 333 10.99 -10.34 -9.21
CA VAL A 333 10.31 -11.61 -9.54
C VAL A 333 10.08 -12.47 -8.30
N PRO A 334 11.09 -12.84 -7.49
CA PRO A 334 10.86 -13.66 -6.31
C PRO A 334 9.99 -12.92 -5.27
N LEU A 335 10.10 -11.60 -5.16
CA LEU A 335 9.27 -10.81 -4.26
C LEU A 335 7.79 -10.81 -4.69
N LYS A 336 7.52 -10.67 -5.99
CA LYS A 336 6.17 -10.75 -6.58
C LYS A 336 5.56 -12.13 -6.34
N ILE A 337 6.33 -13.20 -6.55
CA ILE A 337 5.88 -14.58 -6.26
C ILE A 337 5.56 -14.74 -4.77
N ALA A 338 6.44 -14.28 -3.87
CA ALA A 338 6.21 -14.34 -2.43
C ALA A 338 4.93 -13.58 -2.03
N GLY A 339 4.70 -12.39 -2.60
CA GLY A 339 3.49 -11.60 -2.37
C GLY A 339 2.22 -12.27 -2.89
N ILE A 340 2.27 -12.87 -4.08
CA ILE A 340 1.15 -13.62 -4.66
C ILE A 340 0.80 -14.81 -3.76
N VAL A 341 1.80 -15.62 -3.38
CA VAL A 341 1.59 -16.78 -2.50
C VAL A 341 1.03 -16.36 -1.14
N ALA A 342 1.59 -15.30 -0.55
CA ALA A 342 1.09 -14.77 0.73
C ALA A 342 -0.37 -14.32 0.62
N LEU A 343 -0.76 -13.63 -0.45
CA LEU A 343 -2.15 -13.23 -0.69
C LEU A 343 -3.09 -14.43 -0.86
N THR A 344 -2.68 -15.42 -1.66
CA THR A 344 -3.48 -16.63 -1.89
C THR A 344 -3.77 -17.41 -0.61
N ILE A 345 -2.84 -17.39 0.35
CA ILE A 345 -3.00 -18.07 1.65
C ILE A 345 -3.75 -17.19 2.66
N LEU A 346 -3.42 -15.89 2.72
CA LEU A 346 -3.98 -14.98 3.74
C LEU A 346 -5.43 -14.59 3.47
N MET A 347 -5.85 -14.47 2.21
CA MET A 347 -7.24 -14.12 1.90
C MET A 347 -8.27 -15.13 2.44
N PRO A 348 -8.16 -16.44 2.21
CA PRO A 348 -9.12 -17.41 2.74
C PRO A 348 -8.97 -17.66 4.24
N THR A 349 -7.88 -17.23 4.88
CA THR A 349 -7.63 -17.43 6.31
C THR A 349 -7.88 -16.15 7.10
N LEU A 350 -6.94 -15.20 7.05
CA LEU A 350 -7.04 -13.92 7.74
C LEU A 350 -8.14 -13.02 7.14
N GLY A 351 -8.34 -13.07 5.82
CA GLY A 351 -9.43 -12.33 5.17
C GLY A 351 -10.81 -12.81 5.59
N ALA A 352 -10.99 -14.10 5.87
CA ALA A 352 -12.23 -14.64 6.43
C ALA A 352 -12.51 -14.07 7.83
N ILE A 353 -11.48 -14.00 8.68
CA ILE A 353 -11.62 -13.47 10.04
C ILE A 353 -11.88 -11.95 10.03
N VAL A 354 -11.16 -11.21 9.18
CA VAL A 354 -11.17 -9.73 9.20
C VAL A 354 -12.31 -9.13 8.39
N PHE A 355 -12.69 -9.76 7.28
CA PHE A 355 -13.71 -9.25 6.35
C PHE A 355 -14.95 -10.14 6.24
N GLY A 356 -15.01 -11.27 6.94
CA GLY A 356 -16.16 -12.19 6.88
C GLY A 356 -16.32 -12.87 5.51
N THR A 357 -15.22 -13.11 4.78
CA THR A 357 -15.28 -13.68 3.40
C THR A 357 -15.78 -15.12 3.34
N ASP A 358 -15.99 -15.77 4.48
CA ASP A 358 -16.56 -17.12 4.64
C ASP A 358 -18.10 -17.14 4.64
N ARG A 359 -18.75 -15.99 4.81
CA ARG A 359 -20.23 -15.89 4.76
C ARG A 359 -20.74 -16.19 3.35
N GLN A 360 -21.74 -17.09 3.25
CA GLN A 360 -22.30 -17.55 1.97
C GLN A 360 -22.91 -16.42 1.14
N VAL A 361 -22.75 -16.52 -0.18
CA VAL A 361 -23.24 -15.58 -1.21
C VAL A 361 -24.77 -15.50 -1.30
N LEU A 362 -25.53 -16.36 -0.61
CA LEU A 362 -27.00 -16.38 -0.69
C LEU A 362 -27.69 -15.15 -0.08
N ASP A 363 -27.14 -14.54 0.98
CA ASP A 363 -27.65 -13.26 1.52
C ASP A 363 -27.32 -12.07 0.58
N TRP A 364 -26.33 -12.25 -0.29
CA TRP A 364 -25.80 -11.23 -1.18
C TRP A 364 -26.66 -11.02 -2.44
N LYS A 365 -27.17 -12.12 -3.04
CA LYS A 365 -28.10 -12.05 -4.19
C LYS A 365 -29.44 -11.39 -3.83
N LEU A 366 -29.88 -11.48 -2.56
CA LEU A 366 -31.12 -10.82 -2.08
C LEU A 366 -30.98 -9.29 -2.04
N HIS A 367 -29.80 -8.77 -1.67
CA HIS A 367 -29.54 -7.32 -1.66
C HIS A 367 -29.46 -6.71 -3.07
N VAL A 368 -28.85 -7.41 -4.03
CA VAL A 368 -28.79 -6.94 -5.43
C VAL A 368 -30.17 -7.02 -6.12
N ARG A 369 -31.02 -7.99 -5.75
CA ARG A 369 -32.40 -8.09 -6.28
C ARG A 369 -33.33 -7.00 -5.74
N HIS A 370 -33.16 -6.53 -4.51
CA HIS A 370 -33.96 -5.40 -4.01
C HIS A 370 -33.68 -4.09 -4.76
N CYS A 371 -32.49 -3.93 -5.35
CA CYS A 371 -32.20 -2.80 -6.25
C CYS A 371 -32.85 -2.90 -7.63
N LYS A 372 -33.39 -4.06 -8.04
CA LYS A 372 -34.22 -4.19 -9.28
C LYS A 372 -35.71 -3.91 -9.01
N GLY A 373 -36.11 -3.66 -7.76
CA GLY A 373 -37.51 -3.47 -7.36
C GLY A 373 -37.95 -2.02 -7.13
N ILE A 374 -37.08 -1.03 -7.36
CA ILE A 374 -37.42 0.39 -7.26
C ILE A 374 -36.82 1.15 -8.44
N SER A 375 -37.40 0.92 -9.62
CA SER A 375 -37.54 1.90 -10.72
C SER A 375 -38.43 1.31 -11.79
#